data_AF-A0A7W4LNT5-F1
#
_entry.id   AF-A0A7W4LNT5-F1
#
_cell.length_a   1.000
_cell.length_b   1.000
_cell.length_c   1.000
_cell.angle_alpha   90.00
_cell.angle_beta   90.00
_cell.angle_gamma   90.00
#
_symmetry.space_group_name_H-M   'P 1'
#
loop_
_entity.id
_entity.type
_entity.pdbx_description
1 polymer ?
#
loop_
_entity_poly.entity_id
_entity_poly.type
_entity_poly.pdbx_seq_one_letter_code
_entity_poly.pdbx_strand_id
1 'polypeptide(L)' 'MEISINADREVGCTVRLGSCAVPFRCETTAGQFVERLRQRLAAARAVQMPPVTDAASPADERVG' A
#
# COMPACT_ATOMS: atom_id res chain seq x y z
N MET A 1 1.11 8.53 -5.67
CA MET A 1 2.20 8.72 -4.71
C MET A 1 3.50 8.44 -5.44
N GLU A 2 4.38 9.43 -5.54
CA GLU A 2 5.73 9.30 -6.12
C GLU A 2 6.69 8.77 -5.04
N ILE A 3 7.56 7.83 -5.42
CA ILE A 3 8.57 7.23 -4.53
C ILE A 3 9.93 7.40 -5.18
N SER A 4 10.85 8.08 -4.48
CA SER A 4 12.18 8.42 -4.99
C SER A 4 13.23 8.15 -3.92
N ILE A 5 14.36 7.53 -4.31
CA ILE A 5 15.50 7.30 -3.42
C ILE A 5 16.56 8.33 -3.76
N ASN A 6 16.96 9.13 -2.77
CA ASN A 6 18.06 10.07 -2.90
C ASN A 6 19.23 9.55 -2.06
N ALA A 7 20.37 9.31 -2.70
CA ALA A 7 21.60 9.01 -1.98
C ALA A 7 22.11 10.31 -1.34
N ASP A 8 22.39 10.26 -0.04
CA ASP A 8 23.00 11.34 0.70
C ASP A 8 24.38 10.89 1.17
N ARG A 9 25.44 11.59 0.72
CA ARG A 9 26.82 11.14 0.94
C ARG A 9 27.26 11.20 2.40
N GLU A 10 26.57 11.94 3.26
CA GLU A 10 26.93 12.10 4.67
C GLU A 10 26.08 11.23 5.60
N VAL A 11 24.82 10.96 5.23
CA VAL A 11 23.85 10.26 6.12
C VAL A 11 23.31 8.93 5.56
N GLY A 12 23.66 8.56 4.32
CA GLY A 12 23.27 7.31 3.67
C GLY A 12 22.28 7.51 2.52
N CYS A 13 21.00 7.21 2.74
CA CYS A 13 19.95 7.33 1.72
C CYS A 13 18.65 7.83 2.33
N THR A 14 17.89 8.63 1.59
CA THR A 14 16.55 9.08 2.00
C THR A 14 15.53 8.63 0.97
N VAL A 15 14.49 7.92 1.44
CA VAL A 15 13.32 7.59 0.62
C VAL A 15 12.29 8.70 0.81
N ARG A 16 11.86 9.35 -0.27
CA ARG A 16 10.77 10.31 -0.26
C ARG A 16 9.46 9.64 -0.64
N LEU A 17 8.42 9.87 0.17
CA LEU A 17 7.06 9.39 -0.01
C LEU A 17 6.13 10.62 0.02
N GLY A 18 5.99 11.30 -1.11
CA GLY A 18 5.29 12.59 -1.15
C GLY A 18 5.98 13.65 -0.28
N SER A 19 5.29 14.14 0.76
CA SER A 19 5.83 15.10 1.74
C SER A 19 6.65 14.45 2.86
N CYS A 20 6.65 13.12 2.97
CA CYS A 20 7.41 12.40 3.99
C CYS A 20 8.81 12.03 3.49
N ALA A 21 9.80 12.14 4.36
CA ALA A 21 11.18 11.70 4.11
C ALA A 21 11.57 10.67 5.17
N VAL A 22 12.04 9.51 4.73
CA VAL A 22 12.45 8.40 5.61
C VAL A 22 13.94 8.13 5.41
N PRO A 23 14.78 8.36 6.43
CA PRO A 23 16.22 8.14 6.34
C PRO A 23 16.57 6.65 6.51
N PHE A 24 17.57 6.21 5.77
CA PHE A 24 18.16 4.87 5.80
C PHE A 24 19.69 4.98 5.75
N ARG A 25 20.39 4.09 6.44
CA ARG A 25 21.87 4.06 6.41
C ARG A 25 22.44 3.40 5.14
N CYS A 26 21.68 2.53 4.49
CA CYS A 26 22.13 1.72 3.36
C CYS A 26 21.09 1.68 2.24
N GLU A 27 21.56 1.74 0.99
CA GLU A 27 20.71 1.71 -0.21
C GLU A 27 19.92 0.40 -0.32
N THR A 28 20.55 -0.75 0.00
CA THR A 28 19.88 -2.06 -0.03
C THR A 28 18.65 -2.11 0.87
N THR A 29 18.73 -1.55 2.08
CA THR A 29 17.61 -1.52 3.02
C THR A 29 16.50 -0.57 2.55
N ALA A 30 16.88 0.58 1.99
CA ALA A 30 15.94 1.51 1.37
C ALA A 30 15.20 0.86 0.18
N GLY A 31 15.91 0.12 -0.66
CA GLY A 31 15.33 -0.64 -1.78
C GLY A 31 14.32 -1.69 -1.31
N GLN A 32 14.68 -2.52 -0.32
CA GLN A 32 13.75 -3.50 0.25
C GLN A 32 12.52 -2.87 0.91
N PHE A 33 12.66 -1.67 1.49
CA PHE A 33 11.52 -0.93 2.03
C PHE A 33 10.58 -0.47 0.91
N VAL A 34 11.12 0.11 -0.17
CA VAL A 34 10.33 0.57 -1.32
C VAL A 34 9.58 -0.58 -1.99
N GLU A 35 10.24 -1.72 -2.20
CA GLU A 35 9.62 -2.91 -2.81
C GLU A 35 8.45 -3.43 -1.97
N ARG A 36 8.65 -3.58 -0.65
CA ARG A 36 7.57 -3.98 0.26
C ARG A 36 6.44 -2.97 0.31
N LEU A 37 6.75 -1.68 0.25
CA LEU A 37 5.75 -0.62 0.23
C LEU A 37 4.91 -0.67 -1.04
N ARG A 38 5.53 -0.87 -2.21
CA ARG A 38 4.84 -1.05 -3.49
C ARG A 38 3.91 -2.26 -3.45
N GLN A 39 4.37 -3.39 -2.92
CA GLN A 39 3.55 -4.59 -2.76
C GLN A 39 2.33 -4.34 -1.87
N ARG A 40 2.52 -3.65 -0.73
CA ARG A 40 1.41 -3.30 0.17
C ARG A 40 0.40 -2.35 -0.47
N LEU A 41 0.87 -1.36 -1.23
CA LEU A 41 -0.01 -0.44 -1.96
C LEU A 41 -0.79 -1.16 -3.07
N ALA A 42 -0.15 -2.09 -3.78
CA ALA A 42 -0.81 -2.91 -4.79
C ALA A 42 -1.88 -3.82 -4.15
N ALA A 43 -1.56 -4.47 -3.04
CA ALA A 43 -2.52 -5.28 -2.29
C ALA A 43 -3.68 -4.44 -1.75
N ALA A 44 -3.43 -3.26 -1.18
CA ALA A 44 -4.48 -2.36 -0.70
C ALA A 44 -5.42 -1.89 -1.81
N ARG A 45 -4.89 -1.65 -3.03
CA ARG A 45 -5.72 -1.32 -4.21
C ARG A 45 -6.53 -2.50 -4.72
N ALA A 46 -6.02 -3.71 -4.57
CA ALA A 46 -6.74 -4.95 -4.89
C ALA A 46 -7.86 -5.23 -3.86
N VAL A 47 -7.72 -4.74 -2.63
CA VAL A 47 -8.77 -4.72 -1.59
C VAL A 47 -9.72 -3.54 -1.79
N GLN A 48 -10.06 -3.21 -3.04
CA GLN A 48 -11.35 -2.61 -3.31
C GLN A 48 -12.37 -3.72 -3.13
N MET A 49 -12.84 -3.87 -1.88
CA MET A 49 -13.96 -4.74 -1.53
C MET A 49 -15.05 -4.60 -2.61
N PRO A 50 -15.64 -5.71 -3.11
CA PRO A 50 -16.91 -5.57 -3.81
C PRO A 50 -17.85 -4.79 -2.89
N PRO A 51 -18.70 -3.90 -3.43
CA PRO A 51 -19.73 -3.27 -2.61
C PRO A 51 -20.41 -4.41 -1.86
N VAL A 52 -20.58 -4.24 -0.54
CA VAL A 52 -21.47 -5.11 0.22
C VAL A 52 -22.85 -4.93 -0.42
N THR A 53 -23.13 -5.71 -1.46
CA THR A 53 -24.49 -5.91 -1.91
C THR A 53 -25.11 -6.59 -0.72
N ASP A 54 -25.84 -5.80 0.05
CA ASP A 54 -26.92 -6.25 0.89
C ASP A 54 -27.83 -7.04 -0.06
N ALA A 55 -27.49 -8.31 -0.25
CA ALA A 55 -28.34 -9.27 -0.91
C ALA A 55 -29.46 -9.46 0.11
N ALA A 56 -30.45 -8.57 -0.02
CA ALA A 56 -31.75 -8.66 0.57
C ALA A 56 -32.12 -10.14 0.65
N SER A 57 -32.30 -10.60 1.88
CA SER A 57 -32.90 -11.90 2.18
C SER A 57 -34.24 -11.95 1.46
N PRO A 58 -34.48 -12.83 0.47
CA PRO A 58 -35.82 -13.27 0.20
C PRO A 58 -36.05 -14.44 1.14
N ALA A 59 -36.56 -14.13 2.35
CA ALA A 59 -37.42 -15.09 3.02
C ALA A 59 -38.68 -15.19 2.15
N ASP A 60 -38.60 -16.00 1.11
CA ASP A 60 -39.71 -16.31 0.22
C ASP A 60 -40.72 -17.17 0.98
N GLU A 61 -41.62 -16.44 1.59
CA GLU A 61 -43.03 -16.70 1.78
C GLU A 61 -43.60 -17.96 1.05
N ARG A 62 -44.05 -18.91 1.88
CA ARG A 62 -45.21 -19.80 1.67
C ARG A 62 -45.39 -20.51 0.31
N VAL A 63 -45.39 -21.84 0.38
CA VAL A 63 -46.41 -22.64 -0.33
C VAL A 63 -47.04 -23.62 0.67
N GLY A 64 -48.36 -23.50 0.80
CA GLY A 64 -49.23 -24.49 1.44
C GLY A 64 -49.87 -25.41 0.42
#